data_AF-Q9ZTH3-F1
#
_entry.id   AF-Q9ZTH3-F1
#
_cell.length_a   1.000
_cell.length_b   1.000
_cell.length_c   1.000
_cell.angle_alpha   90.00
_cell.angle_beta   90.00
_cell.angle_gamma   90.00
#
_symmetry.space_group_name_H-M   'P 1'
#
loop_
_entity.id
_entity.type
_entity.pdbx_description
1 polymer ?
#
loop_
_entity_poly.entity_id
_entity_poly.type
_entity_poly.pdbx_seq_one_letter_code
_entity_poly.pdbx_strand_id
1 'polypeptide(L)'
;RNNSVLVECQPFRGYTNFKDNMLDELDKHWTQFKYDKTSGLKDQKTWRYQYKRHGTCCQELYNQDMYFSLALRLKRKFDLLRDLGQNGIAPGGNYTYADIIKAVKTVSKSEPKITC
;
A
#
# COMPACT_ATOMS: atom_id res chain seq x y z
N ARG A 1 -21.87 2.09 -12.16
CA ARG A 1 -20.49 2.42 -12.62
C ARG A 1 -19.70 1.11 -12.60
N ASN A 2 -19.03 0.77 -13.71
CA ASN A 2 -18.17 -0.41 -13.77
C ASN A 2 -16.92 -0.10 -12.94
N ASN A 3 -16.85 -0.60 -11.69
CA ASN A 3 -15.80 -0.30 -10.72
C ASN A 3 -14.56 -1.19 -10.91
N SER A 4 -14.17 -1.48 -12.16
CA SER A 4 -12.97 -2.28 -12.42
C SER A 4 -11.72 -1.45 -12.15
N VAL A 5 -10.83 -1.99 -11.32
CA VAL A 5 -9.49 -1.43 -11.10
C VAL A 5 -8.71 -1.54 -12.42
N LEU A 6 -8.13 -0.43 -12.88
CA LEU A 6 -7.26 -0.44 -14.05
C LEU A 6 -5.99 -1.25 -13.74
N VAL A 7 -5.63 -2.15 -14.64
CA VAL A 7 -4.47 -3.04 -14.50
C VAL A 7 -3.71 -3.18 -15.80
N GLU A 8 -2.40 -3.40 -15.70
CA GLU A 8 -1.49 -3.75 -16.79
C GLU A 8 -1.53 -2.79 -17.99
N CYS A 9 -1.73 -1.50 -17.72
CA CYS A 9 -1.78 -0.45 -18.74
C CYS A 9 -0.46 -0.38 -19.51
N GLN A 10 -0.56 -0.10 -20.81
CA GLN A 10 0.58 -0.02 -21.72
C GLN A 10 0.96 1.44 -22.01
N PRO A 11 2.24 1.73 -22.31
CA PRO A 11 3.37 0.79 -22.39
C PRO A 11 4.04 0.54 -21.04
N PHE A 12 4.48 -0.69 -20.77
CA PHE A 12 5.37 -0.94 -19.64
C PHE A 12 6.82 -0.54 -19.96
N ARG A 13 7.26 0.61 -19.45
CA ARG A 13 8.61 1.18 -19.66
C ARG A 13 9.73 0.55 -18.81
N GLY A 14 9.44 -0.53 -18.08
CA GLY A 14 10.39 -1.19 -17.18
C GLY A 14 10.24 -0.78 -15.71
N TYR A 15 11.09 -1.36 -14.87
CA TYR A 15 11.19 -1.08 -13.44
C TYR A 15 12.67 -1.04 -13.05
N THR A 16 13.07 0.01 -12.32
CA THR A 16 14.44 0.18 -11.83
C THR A 16 14.51 -0.18 -10.36
N ASN A 17 15.40 -1.10 -9.96
CA ASN A 17 15.51 -1.46 -8.56
C ASN A 17 16.03 -0.29 -7.72
N PHE A 18 15.35 0.01 -6.60
CA PHE A 18 15.80 1.00 -5.63
C PHE A 18 17.04 0.52 -4.89
N LYS A 19 17.97 1.43 -4.60
CA LYS A 19 19.21 1.15 -3.84
C LYS A 19 19.54 2.22 -2.81
N ASP A 20 18.71 3.25 -2.71
CA ASP A 20 18.87 4.43 -1.87
C ASP A 20 17.89 4.40 -0.70
N ASN A 21 17.64 5.56 -0.07
CA ASN A 21 16.70 5.68 1.04
C ASN A 21 15.27 5.18 0.69
N MET A 22 14.88 5.14 -0.60
CA MET A 22 13.60 4.56 -1.00
C MET A 22 13.55 3.05 -0.71
N LEU A 23 14.67 2.34 -0.85
CA LEU A 23 14.78 0.92 -0.53
C LEU A 23 14.44 0.66 0.94
N ASP A 24 15.03 1.44 1.85
CA ASP A 24 14.84 1.29 3.30
C ASP A 24 13.41 1.64 3.72
N GLU A 25 12.86 2.72 3.16
CA GLU A 25 11.48 3.13 3.44
C GLU A 25 10.46 2.10 2.94
N LEU A 26 10.69 1.52 1.75
CA LEU A 26 9.83 0.46 1.22
C LEU A 26 9.99 -0.85 1.99
N ASP A 27 11.19 -1.24 2.43
CA ASP A 27 11.39 -2.42 3.28
C ASP A 27 10.58 -2.32 4.58
N LYS A 28 10.61 -1.14 5.22
CA LYS A 28 9.93 -0.87 6.48
C LYS A 28 8.42 -0.71 6.35
N HIS A 29 7.93 -0.12 5.26
CA HIS A 29 6.53 0.32 5.15
C HIS A 29 5.72 -0.42 4.09
N TRP A 30 6.38 -1.13 3.20
CA TRP A 30 5.79 -2.01 2.19
C TRP A 30 6.54 -3.35 2.12
N THR A 31 6.71 -3.97 3.29
CA THR A 31 7.47 -5.21 3.48
C THR A 31 6.96 -6.34 2.59
N GLN A 32 7.89 -7.09 2.00
CA GLN A 32 7.61 -8.13 1.02
C GLN A 32 7.51 -9.51 1.68
N PHE A 33 6.46 -9.74 2.48
CA PHE A 33 6.31 -10.93 3.34
C PHE A 33 6.37 -12.31 2.65
N LYS A 34 6.24 -12.39 1.32
CA LYS A 34 6.36 -13.65 0.56
C LYS A 34 7.80 -14.08 0.30
N TYR A 35 8.78 -13.24 0.61
CA TYR A 35 10.19 -13.48 0.35
C TYR A 35 10.99 -13.23 1.63
N ASP A 36 12.12 -13.94 1.77
CA ASP A 36 13.09 -13.58 2.80
C ASP A 36 13.65 -12.17 2.54
N LYS A 37 14.16 -11.53 3.60
CA LYS A 37 14.61 -10.14 3.53
C LYS A 37 15.67 -9.92 2.45
N THR A 38 16.64 -10.82 2.35
CA THR A 38 17.76 -10.69 1.40
C THR A 38 17.25 -10.75 -0.04
N SER A 39 16.44 -11.75 -0.38
CA SER A 39 15.84 -11.88 -1.72
C SER A 39 14.86 -10.75 -2.02
N GLY A 40 14.08 -10.31 -1.03
CA GLY A 40 13.15 -9.19 -1.15
C GLY A 40 13.86 -7.89 -1.54
N LEU A 41 14.91 -7.51 -0.80
CA LEU A 41 15.67 -6.29 -1.07
C LEU A 41 16.42 -6.34 -2.41
N LYS A 42 16.97 -7.52 -2.76
CA LYS A 42 17.72 -7.72 -4.01
C LYS A 42 16.81 -7.68 -5.24
N ASP A 43 15.72 -8.45 -5.23
CA ASP A 43 14.92 -8.70 -6.42
C ASP A 43 13.69 -7.77 -6.52
N GLN A 44 13.21 -7.23 -5.39
CA GLN A 44 12.08 -6.29 -5.30
C GLN A 44 10.81 -6.79 -6.00
N LYS A 45 10.59 -8.12 -5.96
CA LYS A 45 9.57 -8.82 -6.76
C LYS A 45 8.17 -8.26 -6.55
N THR A 46 7.79 -7.98 -5.30
CA THR A 46 6.46 -7.44 -4.99
C THR A 46 6.32 -6.02 -5.54
N TRP A 47 7.30 -5.15 -5.35
CA TRP A 47 7.24 -3.76 -5.80
C TRP A 47 7.23 -3.66 -7.32
N ARG A 48 8.10 -4.42 -8.00
CA ARG A 48 8.09 -4.53 -9.46
C ARG A 48 6.75 -5.02 -9.99
N TYR A 49 6.16 -6.04 -9.37
CA TYR A 49 4.85 -6.55 -9.74
C TYR A 49 3.75 -5.50 -9.58
N GLN A 50 3.71 -4.81 -8.43
CA GLN A 50 2.71 -3.77 -8.14
C GLN A 50 2.87 -2.57 -9.08
N TYR A 51 4.09 -2.15 -9.38
CA TYR A 51 4.32 -1.07 -10.33
C TYR A 51 3.92 -1.46 -11.75
N LYS A 52 4.29 -2.66 -12.22
CA LYS A 52 3.87 -3.15 -13.55
C LYS A 52 2.35 -3.29 -13.67
N ARG A 53 1.69 -3.79 -12.63
CA ARG A 53 0.26 -4.08 -12.67
C ARG A 53 -0.60 -2.85 -12.44
N HIS A 54 -0.22 -1.94 -11.55
CA HIS A 54 -1.05 -0.80 -11.16
C HIS A 54 -0.38 0.55 -11.42
N GLY A 55 0.93 0.65 -11.15
CA GLY A 55 1.70 1.88 -11.39
C GLY A 55 1.68 2.32 -12.86
N THR A 56 1.69 1.38 -13.81
CA THR A 56 1.60 1.69 -15.24
C THR A 56 0.35 2.47 -15.63
N CYS A 57 -0.75 2.27 -14.92
CA CYS A 57 -2.02 2.94 -15.19
C CYS A 57 -2.07 4.42 -14.73
N CYS A 58 -0.99 4.92 -14.14
CA CYS A 58 -0.88 6.32 -13.72
C CYS A 58 0.44 6.99 -14.15
N GLN A 59 1.14 6.40 -15.11
CA GLN A 59 2.48 6.84 -15.56
C GLN A 59 2.51 8.23 -16.19
N GLU A 60 1.38 8.72 -16.72
CA GLU A 60 1.28 10.08 -17.24
C GLU A 60 1.39 11.14 -16.14
N LEU A 61 1.06 10.77 -14.90
CA LEU A 61 1.06 11.66 -13.73
C LEU A 61 2.20 11.36 -12.76
N TYR A 62 2.56 10.09 -12.60
CA TYR A 62 3.52 9.62 -11.63
C TYR A 62 4.51 8.65 -12.28
N ASN A 63 5.78 9.05 -12.34
CA ASN A 63 6.86 8.10 -12.62
C ASN A 63 7.03 7.11 -11.43
N GLN A 64 7.95 6.16 -11.56
CA GLN A 64 8.17 5.13 -10.55
C GLN A 64 8.40 5.71 -9.15
N ASP A 65 9.33 6.65 -9.01
CA ASP A 65 9.71 7.24 -7.72
C ASP A 65 8.53 7.99 -7.11
N MET A 66 7.78 8.75 -7.93
CA MET A 66 6.58 9.47 -7.50
C MET A 66 5.46 8.52 -7.06
N TYR A 67 5.27 7.40 -7.77
CA TYR A 67 4.28 6.38 -7.41
C TYR A 67 4.54 5.80 -6.01
N PHE A 68 5.77 5.35 -5.75
CA PHE A 68 6.14 4.80 -4.44
C PHE A 68 6.17 5.87 -3.35
N SER A 69 6.66 7.08 -3.65
CA SER A 69 6.61 8.22 -2.73
C SER A 69 5.19 8.58 -2.33
N LEU A 70 4.25 8.56 -3.28
CA LEU A 70 2.84 8.82 -3.02
C LEU A 70 2.25 7.74 -2.10
N ALA A 71 2.53 6.46 -2.36
CA ALA A 71 2.07 5.36 -1.53
C ALA A 71 2.59 5.49 -0.09
N LEU A 72 3.89 5.77 0.10
CA LEU A 72 4.49 6.00 1.42
C LEU A 72 3.88 7.22 2.12
N ARG A 73 3.66 8.32 1.39
CA ARG A 73 3.01 9.51 1.94
C ARG A 73 1.57 9.22 2.40
N LEU A 74 0.81 8.44 1.63
CA LEU A 74 -0.55 8.04 2.00
C LEU A 74 -0.55 7.11 3.21
N LYS A 75 0.38 6.15 3.29
CA LYS A 75 0.58 5.32 4.49
C LYS A 75 0.76 6.21 5.71
N ARG A 76 1.71 7.14 5.68
CA ARG A 76 2.06 7.98 6.85
C ARG A 76 0.93 8.89 7.33
N LYS A 77 -0.11 9.13 6.52
CA LYS A 77 -1.28 9.92 6.94
C LYS A 77 -2.19 9.21 7.94
N PHE A 78 -2.16 7.88 7.98
CA PHE A 78 -3.07 7.08 8.81
C PHE A 78 -2.26 6.13 9.70
N ASP A 79 -2.49 6.21 11.01
CA ASP A 79 -1.97 5.22 11.96
C ASP A 79 -3.13 4.32 12.37
N LEU A 80 -3.54 3.44 11.44
CA LEU A 80 -4.73 2.61 11.62
C LEU A 80 -4.66 1.77 12.89
N LEU A 81 -3.49 1.31 13.31
CA LEU A 81 -3.36 0.53 14.54
C LEU A 81 -3.69 1.38 15.77
N ARG A 82 -3.11 2.59 15.85
CA ARG A 82 -3.41 3.52 16.95
C ARG A 82 -4.86 3.98 16.92
N ASP A 83 -5.37 4.33 15.74
CA ASP A 83 -6.71 4.88 15.57
C ASP A 83 -7.79 3.82 15.89
N LEU A 84 -7.56 2.55 15.51
CA LEU A 84 -8.38 1.42 15.95
C LEU A 84 -8.30 1.23 17.47
N GLY A 85 -7.10 1.29 18.05
CA GLY A 85 -6.88 1.15 19.50
C GLY A 85 -7.60 2.22 20.33
N GLN A 86 -7.62 3.46 19.86
CA GLN A 86 -8.38 4.56 20.49
C GLN A 86 -9.91 4.31 20.48
N ASN A 87 -10.39 3.44 19.60
CA ASN A 87 -11.78 3.01 19.51
C ASN A 87 -12.01 1.63 20.17
N GLY A 88 -11.07 1.15 20.99
CA GLY A 88 -11.19 -0.13 21.70
C GLY A 88 -10.97 -1.37 20.84
N ILE A 89 -10.46 -1.20 19.60
CA ILE A 89 -10.17 -2.28 18.67
C ILE A 89 -8.68 -2.58 18.68
N ALA A 90 -8.30 -3.72 19.27
CA ALA A 90 -6.91 -4.16 19.39
C ALA A 90 -6.73 -5.56 18.78
N PRO A 91 -5.53 -5.90 18.28
CA PRO A 91 -5.22 -7.25 17.85
C PRO A 91 -5.50 -8.29 18.95
N GLY A 92 -6.05 -9.45 18.57
CA GLY A 92 -6.40 -10.55 19.49
C GLY A 92 -7.86 -10.54 19.96
N GLY A 93 -8.62 -9.49 19.69
CA GLY A 93 -10.07 -9.43 19.96
C GLY A 93 -10.94 -9.84 18.77
N ASN A 94 -12.25 -9.94 19.02
CA ASN A 94 -13.28 -10.13 17.99
C ASN A 94 -14.18 -8.90 17.96
N TYR A 95 -14.39 -8.33 16.77
CA TYR A 95 -15.14 -7.10 16.57
C TYR A 95 -16.08 -7.25 15.38
N THR A 96 -17.19 -6.52 15.39
CA THR A 96 -18.10 -6.56 14.24
C THR A 96 -17.52 -5.76 13.08
N TYR A 97 -17.92 -6.10 11.86
CA TYR A 97 -17.59 -5.33 10.66
C TYR A 97 -17.98 -3.84 10.81
N ALA A 98 -19.12 -3.57 11.45
CA ALA A 98 -19.61 -2.23 11.70
C ALA A 98 -18.71 -1.44 12.66
N ASP A 99 -18.18 -2.07 13.70
CA ASP A 99 -17.26 -1.44 14.66
C ASP A 99 -15.97 -0.99 13.97
N ILE A 100 -15.40 -1.87 13.13
CA ILE A 100 -14.17 -1.57 12.38
C ILE A 100 -14.41 -0.40 11.40
N ILE A 101 -15.51 -0.43 10.65
CA ILE A 101 -15.86 0.68 9.75
C ILE A 101 -16.02 1.98 10.52
N LYS A 102 -16.75 1.96 11.64
CA LYS A 102 -17.00 3.15 12.46
C LYS A 102 -15.68 3.75 12.95
N ALA A 103 -14.78 2.91 13.48
CA ALA A 103 -13.48 3.35 13.97
C ALA A 103 -12.64 3.98 12.85
N VAL A 104 -12.49 3.31 11.71
CA VAL A 104 -11.67 3.82 10.60
C VAL A 104 -12.28 5.07 9.96
N LYS A 105 -13.62 5.18 9.89
CA LYS A 105 -14.32 6.38 9.38
C LYS A 105 -13.95 7.66 10.13
N THR A 106 -13.59 7.56 11.42
CA THR A 106 -13.17 8.74 12.22
C THR A 106 -11.94 9.44 11.65
N VAL A 107 -11.07 8.71 10.94
CA VAL A 107 -9.81 9.23 10.39
C VAL A 107 -9.80 9.32 8.87
N SER A 108 -10.49 8.42 8.15
CA SER A 108 -10.46 8.37 6.68
C SER A 108 -11.35 9.41 5.99
N LYS A 109 -12.29 10.06 6.71
CA LYS A 109 -13.33 10.96 6.17
C LYS A 109 -14.21 10.33 5.08
N SER A 110 -14.11 9.02 4.86
CA SER A 110 -14.80 8.27 3.82
C SER A 110 -14.96 6.82 4.28
N GLU A 111 -16.00 6.15 3.78
CA GLU A 111 -16.24 4.75 4.14
C GLU A 111 -15.12 3.84 3.62
N PRO A 112 -14.39 3.14 4.51
CA PRO A 112 -13.35 2.22 4.08
C PRO A 112 -13.97 0.93 3.54
N LYS A 113 -13.26 0.29 2.61
CA LYS A 113 -13.54 -1.09 2.22
C LYS A 113 -12.69 -2.03 3.07
N ILE A 114 -13.34 -2.82 3.93
CA ILE A 114 -12.67 -3.85 4.73
C ILE A 114 -12.63 -5.15 3.91
N THR A 115 -11.52 -5.89 3.98
CA THR A 115 -11.31 -7.18 3.31
C THR A 115 -10.73 -8.15 4.33
N CYS A 116 -11.25 -9.37 4.35
CA CYS A 116 -10.82 -10.47 5.24
C CYS A 116 -10.19 -11.59 4.42
#